data_AF-A0AAU4PV18-F1
#
_entry.id   AF-A0AAU4PV18-F1
#
_cell.length_a   1.000
_cell.length_b   1.000
_cell.length_c   1.000
_cell.angle_alpha   90.00
_cell.angle_beta   90.00
_cell.angle_gamma   90.00
#
_symmetry.space_group_name_H-M   'P 1'
#
loop_
_entity.id
_entity.type
_entity.pdbx_description
1 polymer ?
#
loop_
_entity_poly.entity_id
_entity_poly.type
_entity_poly.pdbx_seq_one_letter_code
_entity_poly.pdbx_strand_id
1 'polypeptide(L)'
;MFVLDKGGRPLMPCHPARARELLSKGRAVVTRQSPFVIRLKDRTRDESSVQDLQIRIDPGSRATGIALTVENREDTKTAEPITVRRGLMAFELRHRGSQISARLKQRADYRRRRRNKNCRYRAPRYANRARPNGWLPPSLVHRANTTVSLVSRLIRWCPVSEIHVERAAFDVHALSAGQPLHGAEYQHGTLHGVEIRAYLLSKWDYSCAYCSARDVPLNIDHVHPRAHGGSDRISNLLIACVPCNQAKGDQRIDDFLSGRPALLVRIRRQLRTPLRDAAAMNATRNRLMTDLSLTGLPVLGWSGARTKWNRGALDLPKSHTFDALCVGVINHEAGHSVVRHPFQIMTVTATGRGTYARTRPDRFGFPRLRLPRTKLQHGFQTGDFVRATLRSGRYEGTHTGRVAVRASGRFNIKKGDALVQGVHHRHIQLLQRADGYAYAIAEETRSRP
;
A
#
# COMPACT_ATOMS: atom_id res chain seq x y z
N MET A 1 -19.22 -4.51 8.08
CA MET A 1 -19.42 -3.24 8.80
C MET A 1 -18.76 -3.33 10.17
N PHE A 2 -18.21 -2.23 10.69
CA PHE A 2 -17.63 -2.22 12.04
C PHE A 2 -18.69 -1.95 13.11
N VAL A 3 -18.49 -2.50 14.31
CA VAL A 3 -19.44 -2.41 15.41
C VAL A 3 -18.70 -2.02 16.69
N LEU A 4 -19.24 -1.06 17.41
CA LEU A 4 -18.80 -0.66 18.74
C LEU A 4 -19.88 -0.97 19.77
N ASP A 5 -19.48 -1.27 21.00
CA ASP A 5 -20.38 -1.42 22.15
C ASP A 5 -20.96 -0.06 22.59
N LYS A 6 -21.83 -0.06 23.60
CA LYS A 6 -22.40 1.16 24.19
C LYS A 6 -21.35 2.19 24.60
N GLY A 7 -20.22 1.75 25.14
CA GLY A 7 -19.10 2.58 25.58
C GLY A 7 -18.12 3.00 24.47
N GLY A 8 -18.32 2.53 23.23
CA GLY A 8 -17.40 2.79 22.11
C GLY A 8 -16.22 1.84 22.02
N ARG A 9 -16.19 0.75 22.82
CA ARG A 9 -15.19 -0.33 22.73
C ARG A 9 -15.50 -1.21 21.51
N PRO A 10 -14.48 -1.71 20.79
CA PRO A 10 -14.70 -2.46 19.57
C PRO A 10 -15.29 -3.85 19.82
N LEU A 11 -16.22 -4.25 18.96
CA LEU A 11 -16.84 -5.58 18.88
C LEU A 11 -16.51 -6.25 17.54
N MET A 12 -16.94 -7.49 17.36
CA MET A 12 -16.80 -8.19 16.09
C MET A 12 -17.51 -7.44 14.95
N PRO A 13 -16.86 -7.29 13.78
CA PRO A 13 -17.53 -6.76 12.59
C PRO A 13 -18.72 -7.63 12.18
N CYS A 14 -19.75 -7.01 11.61
CA CYS A 14 -20.96 -7.73 11.18
C CYS A 14 -21.26 -7.54 9.69
N HIS A 15 -22.09 -8.45 9.15
CA HIS A 15 -22.60 -8.36 7.79
C HIS A 15 -23.52 -7.12 7.62
N PRO A 16 -23.54 -6.45 6.44
CA PRO A 16 -24.41 -5.30 6.20
C PRO A 16 -25.89 -5.53 6.48
N ALA A 17 -26.40 -6.76 6.29
CA ALA A 17 -27.78 -7.12 6.64
C ALA A 17 -28.05 -6.96 8.15
N ARG A 18 -27.16 -7.47 9.00
CA ARG A 18 -27.27 -7.35 10.46
C ARG A 18 -27.17 -5.90 10.90
N ALA A 19 -26.28 -5.12 10.30
CA ALA A 19 -26.17 -3.68 10.59
C ALA A 19 -27.48 -2.93 10.27
N ARG A 20 -28.14 -3.24 9.14
CA ARG A 20 -29.45 -2.67 8.78
C ARG A 20 -30.53 -3.03 9.79
N GLU A 21 -30.60 -4.30 10.19
CA GLU A 21 -31.55 -4.79 11.19
C GLU A 21 -31.38 -4.09 12.55
N LEU A 22 -30.14 -3.93 13.02
CA LEU A 22 -29.85 -3.23 14.28
C LEU A 22 -30.23 -1.75 14.23
N LEU A 23 -30.05 -1.10 13.09
CA LEU A 23 -30.43 0.30 12.88
C LEU A 23 -31.96 0.45 12.76
N SER A 24 -32.64 -0.44 12.04
CA SER A 24 -34.10 -0.38 11.87
C SER A 24 -34.84 -0.63 13.18
N LYS A 25 -34.30 -1.52 14.03
CA LYS A 25 -34.82 -1.77 15.39
C LYS A 25 -34.42 -0.69 16.40
N GLY A 26 -33.72 0.37 15.99
CA GLY A 26 -33.30 1.47 16.87
C GLY A 26 -32.23 1.11 17.91
N ARG A 27 -31.67 -0.11 17.86
CA ARG A 27 -30.68 -0.66 18.80
C ARG A 27 -29.26 -0.14 18.58
N ALA A 28 -28.99 0.43 17.41
CA ALA A 28 -27.70 1.01 17.07
C ALA A 28 -27.83 2.44 16.54
N VAL A 29 -26.73 3.18 16.57
CA VAL A 29 -26.56 4.48 15.91
C VAL A 29 -25.38 4.46 14.96
N VAL A 30 -25.45 5.25 13.90
CA VAL A 30 -24.30 5.43 12.99
C VAL A 30 -23.32 6.42 13.63
N THR A 31 -22.11 5.97 13.90
CA THR A 31 -21.01 6.83 14.39
C THR A 31 -20.15 7.33 13.23
N ARG A 32 -20.10 6.59 12.13
CA ARG A 32 -19.28 6.92 10.97
C ARG A 32 -19.87 6.36 9.68
N GLN A 33 -19.78 7.13 8.60
CA GLN A 33 -20.30 6.75 7.28
C GLN A 33 -19.30 5.93 6.47
N SER A 34 -18.01 6.30 6.48
CA SER A 34 -16.99 5.62 5.67
C SER A 34 -15.59 5.65 6.32
N PRO A 35 -15.03 4.49 6.72
CA PRO A 35 -15.69 3.19 6.76
C PRO A 35 -16.93 3.20 7.66
N PHE A 36 -17.92 2.36 7.37
CA PHE A 36 -19.20 2.38 8.08
C PHE A 36 -19.05 1.74 9.45
N VAL A 37 -19.35 2.52 10.50
CA VAL A 37 -19.24 2.11 11.91
C VAL A 37 -20.55 2.42 12.60
N ILE A 38 -21.13 1.40 13.23
CA ILE A 38 -22.28 1.54 14.13
C ILE A 38 -21.86 1.37 15.58
N ARG A 39 -22.60 1.99 16.49
CA ARG A 39 -22.46 1.81 17.94
C ARG A 39 -23.77 1.27 18.50
N LEU A 40 -23.72 0.17 19.24
CA LEU A 40 -24.88 -0.39 19.93
C LEU A 40 -25.28 0.53 21.10
N LYS A 41 -26.56 0.56 21.47
CA LYS A 41 -27.06 1.36 22.59
C LYS A 41 -27.26 0.55 23.87
N ASP A 42 -27.40 -0.76 23.71
CA ASP A 42 -28.03 -1.67 24.65
C ASP A 42 -27.13 -2.85 25.04
N ARG A 43 -25.87 -2.87 24.59
CA ARG A 43 -24.92 -3.94 24.89
C ARG A 43 -23.52 -3.41 25.11
N THR A 44 -22.82 -4.00 26.07
CA THR A 44 -21.41 -3.73 26.37
C THR A 44 -20.49 -4.81 25.76
N ARG A 45 -19.18 -4.53 25.75
CA ARG A 45 -18.18 -5.52 25.33
C ARG A 45 -18.14 -6.74 26.22
N ASP A 46 -18.31 -6.57 27.53
CA ASP A 46 -18.19 -7.65 28.50
C ASP A 46 -19.37 -8.63 28.40
N GLU A 47 -20.52 -8.17 27.90
CA GLU A 47 -21.70 -8.97 27.55
C GLU A 47 -21.62 -9.62 26.16
N SER A 48 -20.51 -9.47 25.44
CA SER A 48 -20.37 -9.87 24.05
C SER A 48 -19.18 -10.80 23.85
N SER A 49 -19.36 -11.87 23.08
CA SER A 49 -18.24 -12.69 22.64
C SER A 49 -17.48 -11.99 21.50
N VAL A 50 -16.15 -11.96 21.63
CA VAL A 50 -15.24 -11.46 20.59
C VAL A 50 -14.19 -12.53 20.30
N GLN A 51 -13.69 -12.52 19.08
CA GLN A 51 -12.55 -13.33 18.68
C GLN A 51 -11.35 -12.41 18.49
N ASP A 52 -10.16 -12.98 18.70
CA ASP A 52 -8.91 -12.29 18.47
C ASP A 52 -8.67 -12.12 16.98
N LEU A 53 -8.73 -10.86 16.53
CA LEU A 53 -8.50 -10.52 15.13
C LEU A 53 -7.04 -10.16 14.89
N GLN A 54 -6.54 -10.58 13.73
CA GLN A 54 -5.19 -10.27 13.29
C GLN A 54 -5.26 -9.29 12.12
N ILE A 55 -4.36 -8.31 12.09
CA ILE A 55 -4.13 -7.48 10.92
C ILE A 55 -2.93 -8.03 10.16
N ARG A 56 -3.08 -8.28 8.87
CA ARG A 56 -1.99 -8.73 7.99
C ARG A 56 -1.71 -7.67 6.93
N ILE A 57 -0.44 -7.32 6.74
CA ILE A 57 -0.01 -6.17 5.95
C ILE A 57 1.00 -6.62 4.90
N ASP A 58 0.70 -6.33 3.63
CA ASP A 58 1.65 -6.40 2.51
C ASP A 58 2.03 -4.96 2.08
N PRO A 59 3.21 -4.44 2.49
CA PRO A 59 3.66 -3.12 2.09
C PRO A 59 4.12 -3.11 0.62
N GLY A 60 3.44 -2.32 -0.20
CA GLY A 60 3.85 -2.03 -1.58
C GLY A 60 4.22 -0.56 -1.83
N SER A 61 4.90 -0.31 -2.94
CA SER A 61 5.41 1.02 -3.29
C SER A 61 4.32 2.04 -3.63
N ARG A 62 3.22 1.58 -4.23
CA ARG A 62 2.09 2.39 -4.69
C ARG A 62 0.87 2.20 -3.81
N ALA A 63 0.62 0.97 -3.38
CA ALA A 63 -0.42 0.62 -2.45
C ALA A 63 0.10 -0.37 -1.41
N THR A 64 -0.51 -0.37 -0.23
CA THR A 64 -0.31 -1.41 0.80
C THR A 64 -1.60 -2.22 0.90
N GLY A 65 -1.49 -3.53 0.79
CA GLY A 65 -2.58 -4.45 1.08
C GLY A 65 -2.72 -4.66 2.58
N ILE A 66 -3.94 -4.65 3.08
CA ILE A 66 -4.24 -4.97 4.48
C ILE A 66 -5.42 -5.92 4.52
N ALA A 67 -5.27 -7.03 5.23
CA ALA A 67 -6.34 -7.99 5.50
C ALA A 67 -6.62 -8.05 7.00
N LEU A 68 -7.89 -8.02 7.37
CA LEU A 68 -8.35 -8.32 8.72
C LEU A 68 -8.81 -9.78 8.75
N THR A 69 -8.14 -10.59 9.56
CA THR A 69 -8.35 -12.05 9.58
C THR A 69 -8.69 -12.54 10.97
N VAL A 70 -9.34 -13.69 11.03
CA VAL A 70 -9.45 -14.52 12.23
C VAL A 70 -8.91 -15.92 11.91
N GLU A 71 -8.27 -16.54 12.88
CA GLU A 71 -7.83 -17.93 12.81
C GLU A 71 -8.68 -18.76 13.77
N ASN A 72 -9.30 -19.81 13.24
CA ASN A 72 -10.10 -20.74 14.02
C ASN A 72 -9.44 -22.11 13.97
N ARG A 73 -9.49 -22.84 15.08
CA ARG A 73 -9.18 -24.27 15.08
C ARG A 73 -10.45 -25.03 14.75
N GLU A 74 -10.37 -25.89 13.74
CA GLU A 74 -11.44 -26.80 13.34
C GLU A 74 -11.01 -28.21 13.71
N ASP A 75 -11.80 -28.86 14.56
CA ASP A 75 -11.56 -30.24 14.96
C ASP A 75 -11.83 -31.16 13.76
N THR A 76 -10.86 -32.01 13.45
CA THR A 76 -11.07 -33.08 12.48
C THR A 76 -11.34 -34.37 13.23
N LYS A 77 -12.23 -35.21 12.71
CA LYS A 77 -12.65 -36.45 13.39
C LYS A 77 -11.52 -37.48 13.57
N THR A 78 -10.35 -37.28 12.96
CA THR A 78 -9.27 -38.27 12.86
C THR A 78 -7.84 -37.72 12.90
N ALA A 79 -7.62 -36.40 13.08
CA ALA A 79 -6.28 -35.81 13.12
C ALA A 79 -6.17 -34.62 14.09
N GLU A 80 -4.96 -34.09 14.25
CA GLU A 80 -4.73 -32.85 15.00
C GLU A 80 -5.64 -31.70 14.49
N PRO A 81 -6.10 -30.80 15.36
CA PRO A 81 -6.99 -29.71 14.98
C PRO A 81 -6.33 -28.78 13.95
N ILE A 82 -7.02 -28.57 12.84
CA ILE A 82 -6.52 -27.76 11.72
C ILE A 82 -6.79 -26.29 12.01
N THR A 83 -5.79 -25.43 11.82
CA THR A 83 -6.02 -23.99 11.87
C THR A 83 -6.46 -23.45 10.50
N VAL A 84 -7.66 -22.89 10.43
CA VAL A 84 -8.18 -22.22 9.24
C VAL A 84 -8.18 -20.70 9.39
N ARG A 85 -7.77 -20.01 8.34
CA ARG A 85 -7.79 -18.54 8.29
C ARG A 85 -9.00 -18.05 7.49
N ARG A 86 -9.71 -17.07 8.06
CA ARG A 86 -10.86 -16.41 7.42
C ARG A 86 -10.58 -14.92 7.27
N GLY A 87 -10.54 -14.44 6.03
CA GLY A 87 -10.50 -13.00 5.70
C GLY A 87 -11.86 -12.36 5.91
N LEU A 88 -11.96 -11.45 6.88
CA LEU A 88 -13.20 -10.75 7.21
C LEU A 88 -13.40 -9.49 6.36
N MET A 89 -12.32 -8.73 6.18
CA MET A 89 -12.30 -7.48 5.41
C MET A 89 -10.92 -7.29 4.80
N ALA A 90 -10.86 -6.65 3.64
CA ALA A 90 -9.60 -6.31 2.99
C ALA A 90 -9.61 -4.86 2.50
N PHE A 91 -8.43 -4.24 2.54
CA PHE A 91 -8.21 -2.82 2.30
C PHE A 91 -7.02 -2.65 1.38
N GLU A 92 -7.19 -1.86 0.32
CA GLU A 92 -6.09 -1.41 -0.52
C GLU A 92 -5.79 0.05 -0.19
N LEU A 93 -4.73 0.30 0.58
CA LEU A 93 -4.29 1.64 0.93
C LEU A 93 -3.45 2.22 -0.21
N ARG A 94 -4.02 3.13 -1.01
CA ARG A 94 -3.29 3.80 -2.10
C ARG A 94 -2.52 5.00 -1.58
N HIS A 95 -1.19 4.95 -1.71
CA HIS A 95 -0.30 6.03 -1.29
C HIS A 95 -0.26 7.17 -2.33
N ARG A 96 0.12 8.36 -1.89
CA ARG A 96 0.41 9.51 -2.75
C ARG A 96 1.89 9.88 -2.79
N GLY A 97 2.78 8.93 -2.51
CA GLY A 97 4.23 9.14 -2.45
C GLY A 97 4.81 9.73 -3.74
N SER A 98 4.35 9.25 -4.90
CA SER A 98 4.73 9.78 -6.22
C SER A 98 4.37 11.26 -6.38
N GLN A 99 3.15 11.64 -5.99
CA GLN A 99 2.69 13.03 -6.02
C GLN A 99 3.49 13.92 -5.06
N ILE A 100 3.87 13.41 -3.89
CA ILE A 100 4.73 14.13 -2.93
C ILE A 100 6.10 14.39 -3.56
N SER A 101 6.72 13.35 -4.14
CA SER A 101 8.01 13.46 -4.83
C SER A 101 7.95 14.48 -5.98
N ALA A 102 6.91 14.42 -6.82
CA ALA A 102 6.69 15.38 -7.90
C ALA A 102 6.57 16.83 -7.40
N ARG A 103 5.81 17.07 -6.32
CA ARG A 103 5.68 18.40 -5.71
C ARG A 103 7.00 18.91 -5.09
N LEU A 104 7.81 18.01 -4.53
CA LEU A 104 9.13 18.36 -4.01
C LEU A 104 10.10 18.74 -5.14
N LYS A 105 10.07 17.99 -6.25
CA LYS A 105 10.84 18.31 -7.47
C LYS A 105 10.43 19.67 -8.04
N GLN A 106 9.13 19.90 -8.22
CA GLN A 106 8.60 21.19 -8.66
C GLN A 106 9.09 22.35 -7.77
N ARG A 107 9.07 22.17 -6.44
CA ARG A 107 9.59 23.16 -5.50
C ARG A 107 11.09 23.41 -5.69
N ALA A 108 11.88 22.36 -5.94
CA ALA A 108 13.31 22.50 -6.22
C ALA A 108 13.56 23.27 -7.52
N ASP A 109 12.80 22.99 -8.57
CA ASP A 109 12.89 23.67 -9.86
C ASP A 109 12.52 25.15 -9.76
N TYR A 110 11.49 25.52 -9.00
CA TYR A 110 11.17 26.93 -8.71
C TYR A 110 12.32 27.67 -8.01
N ARG A 111 12.99 27.02 -7.03
CA ARG A 111 14.16 27.62 -6.40
C ARG A 111 15.34 27.75 -7.37
N ARG A 112 15.55 26.77 -8.25
CA ARG A 112 16.58 26.81 -9.29
C ARG A 112 16.32 27.98 -10.24
N ARG A 113 15.10 28.10 -10.78
CA ARG A 113 14.73 29.21 -11.64
C ARG A 113 14.89 30.57 -10.96
N ARG A 114 14.47 30.71 -9.70
CA ARG A 114 14.66 31.96 -8.96
C ARG A 114 16.13 32.39 -8.93
N ARG A 115 17.07 31.46 -8.79
CA ARG A 115 18.51 31.76 -8.88
C ARG A 115 18.91 32.08 -10.33
N ASN A 116 18.62 31.19 -11.28
CA ASN A 116 19.18 31.31 -12.63
C ASN A 116 18.57 32.43 -13.48
N LYS A 117 17.28 32.77 -13.27
CA LYS A 117 16.55 33.75 -14.08
C LYS A 117 16.24 35.06 -13.35
N ASN A 118 15.94 35.02 -12.04
CA ASN A 118 15.42 36.20 -11.33
C ASN A 118 16.45 36.86 -10.39
N CYS A 119 17.36 36.07 -9.82
CA CYS A 119 18.33 36.52 -8.81
C CYS A 119 19.68 35.83 -9.05
N ARG A 120 20.34 36.16 -10.16
CA ARG A 120 21.59 35.50 -10.63
C ARG A 120 22.74 35.56 -9.62
N TYR A 121 22.76 36.61 -8.78
CA TYR A 121 23.70 36.80 -7.70
C TYR A 121 23.53 35.79 -6.53
N ARG A 122 22.41 35.05 -6.46
CA ARG A 122 22.10 34.22 -5.29
C ARG A 122 22.65 32.80 -5.43
N ALA A 123 23.75 32.51 -4.73
CA ALA A 123 24.37 31.18 -4.68
C ALA A 123 23.46 30.08 -4.06
N PRO A 124 23.62 28.80 -4.45
CA PRO A 124 22.92 27.68 -3.85
C PRO A 124 23.49 27.32 -2.46
N ARG A 125 22.66 27.39 -1.42
CA ARG A 125 23.01 26.96 -0.06
C ARG A 125 22.65 25.50 0.18
N TYR A 126 23.55 24.57 -0.14
CA TYR A 126 23.36 23.13 0.13
C TYR A 126 23.65 22.77 1.59
N ALA A 127 24.67 23.40 2.20
CA ALA A 127 25.07 23.18 3.59
C ALA A 127 23.94 23.46 4.60
N ASN A 128 23.05 24.42 4.32
CA ASN A 128 21.89 24.75 5.17
C ASN A 128 20.77 23.68 5.12
N ARG A 129 21.04 22.49 4.55
CA ARG A 129 20.07 21.39 4.42
C ARG A 129 20.58 20.13 5.13
N ALA A 130 21.16 20.31 6.30
CA ALA A 130 21.51 19.20 7.19
C ALA A 130 20.26 18.31 7.40
N ARG A 131 20.48 17.00 7.34
CA ARG A 131 19.45 16.00 7.59
C ARG A 131 19.84 15.26 8.87
N PRO A 132 18.93 15.10 9.82
CA PRO A 132 19.22 14.33 11.03
C PRO A 132 19.50 12.88 10.69
N ASN A 133 20.18 12.16 11.59
CA ASN A 133 20.34 10.72 11.45
C ASN A 133 18.97 10.02 11.41
N GLY A 134 18.83 8.98 10.59
CA GLY A 134 17.54 8.31 10.35
C GLY A 134 16.53 9.12 9.53
N TRP A 135 16.94 10.23 8.90
CA TRP A 135 16.03 11.01 8.06
C TRP A 135 15.55 10.23 6.85
N LEU A 136 14.23 10.15 6.69
CA LEU A 136 13.58 9.61 5.50
C LEU A 136 12.94 10.73 4.66
N PRO A 137 13.00 10.63 3.32
CA PRO A 137 12.25 11.52 2.44
C PRO A 137 10.75 11.55 2.78
N PRO A 138 10.07 12.71 2.65
CA PRO A 138 8.64 12.82 2.99
C PRO A 138 7.73 11.84 2.24
N SER A 139 8.11 11.41 1.03
CA SER A 139 7.37 10.40 0.27
C SER A 139 7.46 9.00 0.88
N LEU A 140 8.56 8.66 1.55
CA LEU A 140 8.78 7.39 2.24
C LEU A 140 8.11 7.41 3.61
N VAL A 141 8.33 8.47 4.39
CA VAL A 141 7.63 8.71 5.68
C VAL A 141 6.11 8.63 5.49
N HIS A 142 5.60 9.20 4.41
CA HIS A 142 4.18 9.13 4.08
C HIS A 142 3.65 7.69 4.00
N ARG A 143 4.40 6.75 3.39
CA ARG A 143 3.95 5.37 3.23
C ARG A 143 3.75 4.71 4.58
N ALA A 144 4.78 4.74 5.43
CA ALA A 144 4.74 4.22 6.79
C ALA A 144 3.60 4.87 7.61
N ASN A 145 3.57 6.21 7.67
CA ASN A 145 2.57 6.93 8.45
C ASN A 145 1.13 6.65 8.01
N THR A 146 0.88 6.47 6.71
CA THR A 146 -0.48 6.14 6.24
C THR A 146 -0.90 4.73 6.63
N THR A 147 0.02 3.77 6.56
CA THR A 147 -0.23 2.38 6.96
C THR A 147 -0.54 2.32 8.45
N VAL A 148 0.33 2.90 9.28
CA VAL A 148 0.13 3.02 10.74
C VAL A 148 -1.18 3.74 11.04
N SER A 149 -1.47 4.86 10.36
CA SER A 149 -2.73 5.59 10.55
C SER A 149 -3.97 4.77 10.22
N LEU A 150 -3.92 3.86 9.25
CA LEU A 150 -5.04 2.97 8.94
C LEU A 150 -5.13 1.85 9.97
N VAL A 151 -4.02 1.23 10.35
CA VAL A 151 -3.96 0.20 11.41
C VAL A 151 -4.52 0.74 12.73
N SER A 152 -4.10 1.91 13.20
CA SER A 152 -4.64 2.52 14.42
C SER A 152 -6.14 2.80 14.36
N ARG A 153 -6.70 3.02 13.16
CA ARG A 153 -8.16 3.12 13.00
C ARG A 153 -8.83 1.76 13.09
N LEU A 154 -8.26 0.73 12.49
CA LEU A 154 -8.80 -0.64 12.57
C LEU A 154 -8.79 -1.15 14.01
N ILE A 155 -7.71 -0.94 14.77
CA ILE A 155 -7.63 -1.28 16.20
C ILE A 155 -8.74 -0.58 17.00
N ARG A 156 -9.12 0.64 16.64
CA ARG A 156 -10.22 1.36 17.30
C ARG A 156 -11.61 0.76 16.99
N TRP A 157 -11.74 0.05 15.88
CA TRP A 157 -13.02 -0.43 15.36
C TRP A 157 -13.17 -1.95 15.40
N CYS A 158 -12.13 -2.68 15.79
CA CYS A 158 -12.05 -4.13 15.82
C CYS A 158 -11.23 -4.62 17.02
N PRO A 159 -11.58 -5.76 17.63
CA PRO A 159 -10.80 -6.40 18.69
C PRO A 159 -9.55 -7.06 18.10
N VAL A 160 -8.56 -6.25 17.73
CA VAL A 160 -7.30 -6.73 17.15
C VAL A 160 -6.35 -7.13 18.27
N SER A 161 -5.81 -8.34 18.20
CA SER A 161 -4.82 -8.88 19.12
C SER A 161 -3.40 -8.77 18.58
N GLU A 162 -3.19 -8.93 17.27
CA GLU A 162 -1.86 -9.06 16.67
C GLU A 162 -1.73 -8.44 15.27
N ILE A 163 -0.50 -8.12 14.87
CA ILE A 163 -0.17 -7.54 13.56
C ILE A 163 0.92 -8.37 12.87
N HIS A 164 0.66 -8.85 11.66
CA HIS A 164 1.62 -9.53 10.80
C HIS A 164 2.01 -8.62 9.63
N VAL A 165 3.30 -8.49 9.35
CA VAL A 165 3.81 -7.59 8.32
C VAL A 165 4.77 -8.34 7.41
N GLU A 166 4.56 -8.25 6.10
CA GLU A 166 5.59 -8.65 5.15
C GLU A 166 6.77 -7.69 5.22
N ARG A 167 7.95 -8.23 5.50
CA ARG A 167 9.20 -7.48 5.60
C ARG A 167 9.96 -7.63 4.28
N ALA A 168 10.10 -6.50 3.56
CA ALA A 168 10.98 -6.43 2.40
C ALA A 168 12.43 -6.76 2.82
N ALA A 169 13.02 -7.76 2.17
CA ALA A 169 14.22 -8.44 2.64
C ALA A 169 15.50 -8.06 1.87
N PHE A 170 15.59 -6.89 1.23
CA PHE A 170 16.70 -6.63 0.28
C PHE A 170 17.43 -5.31 0.56
N ASP A 171 18.73 -5.30 0.84
CA ASP A 171 19.48 -4.03 0.83
C ASP A 171 19.79 -3.54 -0.59
N VAL A 172 18.82 -2.86 -1.21
CA VAL A 172 18.92 -2.33 -2.58
C VAL A 172 20.12 -1.39 -2.80
N HIS A 173 20.61 -0.73 -1.74
CA HIS A 173 21.77 0.15 -1.84
C HIS A 173 23.08 -0.63 -1.90
N ALA A 174 23.26 -1.64 -1.03
CA ALA A 174 24.41 -2.54 -1.11
C ALA A 174 24.43 -3.31 -2.45
N LEU A 175 23.24 -3.73 -2.92
CA LEU A 175 23.07 -4.47 -4.17
C LEU A 175 23.40 -3.66 -5.46
N SER A 176 23.32 -2.33 -5.41
CA SER A 176 23.60 -1.45 -6.56
C SER A 176 25.05 -0.98 -6.63
N ALA A 177 25.79 -1.09 -5.53
CA ALA A 177 27.16 -0.58 -5.42
C ALA A 177 28.19 -1.45 -6.17
N GLY A 178 27.85 -2.70 -6.52
CA GLY A 178 28.72 -3.58 -7.31
C GLY A 178 29.94 -4.09 -6.55
N GLN A 179 29.78 -4.37 -5.26
CA GLN A 179 30.81 -5.05 -4.46
C GLN A 179 31.05 -6.48 -5.02
N PRO A 180 32.29 -6.99 -5.02
CA PRO A 180 32.61 -8.30 -5.59
C PRO A 180 31.89 -9.43 -4.84
N LEU A 181 31.26 -10.35 -5.58
CA LEU A 181 30.76 -11.61 -5.00
C LEU A 181 31.95 -12.57 -4.84
N HIS A 182 32.54 -12.66 -3.64
CA HIS A 182 33.69 -13.54 -3.41
C HIS A 182 33.28 -15.01 -3.32
N GLY A 183 34.09 -15.87 -3.94
CA GLY A 183 33.87 -17.31 -4.07
C GLY A 183 34.06 -18.07 -2.76
N ALA A 184 32.95 -18.34 -2.09
CA ALA A 184 32.66 -19.36 -1.06
C ALA A 184 31.19 -19.21 -0.60
N GLU A 185 30.61 -18.02 -0.83
CA GLU A 185 29.22 -17.64 -0.51
C GLU A 185 28.13 -18.37 -1.33
N TYR A 186 28.53 -19.19 -2.30
CA TYR A 186 27.62 -19.98 -3.14
C TYR A 186 27.11 -21.26 -2.44
N GLN A 187 27.88 -21.80 -1.49
CA GLN A 187 27.56 -23.09 -0.86
C GLN A 187 27.26 -23.00 0.63
N HIS A 188 27.75 -21.99 1.36
CA HIS A 188 27.46 -21.86 2.78
C HIS A 188 27.20 -20.41 3.21
N GLY A 189 25.97 -20.18 3.68
CA GLY A 189 25.50 -19.09 4.53
C GLY A 189 26.38 -17.85 4.70
N THR A 190 26.26 -16.89 3.80
CA THR A 190 26.43 -15.46 4.11
C THR A 190 25.21 -14.71 3.62
N LEU A 191 24.60 -13.90 4.50
CA LEU A 191 23.31 -13.24 4.30
C LEU A 191 23.20 -12.44 2.98
N HIS A 192 24.32 -12.00 2.40
CA HIS A 192 24.35 -11.10 1.25
C HIS A 192 24.07 -11.78 -0.11
N GLY A 193 24.58 -12.99 -0.35
CA GLY A 193 24.32 -13.76 -1.58
C GLY A 193 22.87 -14.24 -1.69
N VAL A 194 22.26 -14.54 -0.53
CA VAL A 194 20.85 -14.94 -0.42
C VAL A 194 19.91 -13.79 -0.82
N GLU A 195 20.24 -12.55 -0.44
CA GLU A 195 19.44 -11.37 -0.77
C GLU A 195 19.48 -11.03 -2.27
N ILE A 196 20.65 -11.08 -2.93
CA ILE A 196 20.77 -10.87 -4.39
C ILE A 196 19.94 -11.90 -5.14
N ARG A 197 20.10 -13.17 -4.77
CA ARG A 197 19.43 -14.29 -5.43
C ARG A 197 17.92 -14.20 -5.25
N ALA A 198 17.44 -13.99 -4.02
CA ALA A 198 16.01 -13.83 -3.75
C ALA A 198 15.43 -12.58 -4.43
N TYR A 199 16.20 -11.49 -4.53
CA TYR A 199 15.81 -10.31 -5.28
C TYR A 199 15.67 -10.61 -6.78
N LEU A 200 16.67 -11.26 -7.38
CA LEU A 200 16.64 -11.59 -8.80
C LEU A 200 15.53 -12.60 -9.11
N LEU A 201 15.34 -13.62 -8.26
CA LEU A 201 14.21 -14.55 -8.38
C LEU A 201 12.88 -13.80 -8.38
N SER A 202 12.68 -12.86 -7.46
CA SER A 202 11.48 -12.01 -7.45
C SER A 202 11.36 -11.12 -8.69
N LYS A 203 12.47 -10.48 -9.13
CA LYS A 203 12.53 -9.61 -10.32
C LYS A 203 12.14 -10.35 -11.60
N TRP A 204 12.53 -11.62 -11.71
CA TRP A 204 12.32 -12.47 -12.87
C TRP A 204 11.11 -13.41 -12.72
N ASP A 205 10.25 -13.15 -11.73
CA ASP A 205 9.06 -13.96 -11.42
C ASP A 205 9.35 -15.46 -11.31
N TYR A 206 10.49 -15.80 -10.71
CA TYR A 206 10.94 -17.17 -10.48
C TYR A 206 10.92 -18.01 -11.77
N SER A 207 11.16 -17.33 -12.90
CA SER A 207 11.14 -17.92 -14.22
C SER A 207 12.50 -17.63 -14.88
N CYS A 208 13.02 -18.58 -15.67
CA CYS A 208 14.24 -18.36 -16.43
C CYS A 208 14.08 -17.16 -17.37
N ALA A 209 15.03 -16.21 -17.35
CA ALA A 209 15.00 -15.02 -18.20
C ALA A 209 15.00 -15.35 -19.70
N TYR A 210 15.57 -16.50 -20.08
CA TYR A 210 15.74 -16.91 -21.47
C TYR A 210 14.59 -17.77 -22.00
N CYS A 211 14.22 -18.84 -21.28
CA CYS A 211 13.21 -19.80 -21.73
C CYS A 211 11.88 -19.70 -20.98
N SER A 212 11.78 -18.84 -19.96
CA SER A 212 10.60 -18.70 -19.10
C SER A 212 10.19 -19.95 -18.30
N ALA A 213 11.03 -20.99 -18.26
CA ALA A 213 10.79 -22.18 -17.43
C ALA A 213 10.67 -21.80 -15.95
N ARG A 214 9.71 -22.42 -15.27
CA ARG A 214 9.41 -22.31 -13.84
C ARG A 214 9.73 -23.61 -13.12
N ASP A 215 9.83 -23.57 -11.80
CA ASP A 215 10.00 -24.74 -10.92
C ASP A 215 11.23 -25.62 -11.25
N VAL A 216 12.27 -24.98 -11.81
CA VAL A 216 13.57 -25.59 -12.10
C VAL A 216 14.67 -24.92 -11.27
N PRO A 217 15.82 -25.58 -11.04
CA PRO A 217 16.98 -24.92 -10.47
C PRO A 217 17.40 -23.72 -11.32
N LEU A 218 17.36 -22.54 -10.70
CA LEU A 218 17.63 -21.25 -11.32
C LEU A 218 18.96 -20.70 -10.78
N ASN A 219 19.85 -20.25 -11.66
CA ASN A 219 21.16 -19.70 -11.36
C ASN A 219 21.22 -18.22 -11.73
N ILE A 220 22.11 -17.50 -11.06
CA ILE A 220 22.45 -16.12 -11.44
C ILE A 220 23.35 -16.21 -12.67
N ASP A 221 23.03 -15.43 -13.70
CA ASP A 221 23.83 -15.29 -14.91
C ASP A 221 24.14 -13.81 -15.18
N HIS A 222 25.32 -13.57 -15.73
CA HIS A 222 25.85 -12.25 -16.05
C HIS A 222 25.58 -11.92 -17.51
N VAL A 223 24.82 -10.84 -17.74
CA VAL A 223 24.44 -10.34 -19.07
C VAL A 223 25.68 -9.98 -19.89
N HIS A 224 26.60 -9.23 -19.27
CA HIS A 224 27.98 -9.10 -19.69
C HIS A 224 28.82 -10.07 -18.86
N PRO A 225 29.37 -11.15 -19.44
CA PRO A 225 30.05 -12.21 -18.72
C PRO A 225 31.26 -11.73 -17.93
N ARG A 226 31.55 -12.38 -16.79
CA ARG A 226 32.70 -12.04 -15.93
C ARG A 226 34.03 -12.18 -16.66
N ALA A 227 34.18 -13.22 -17.49
CA ALA A 227 35.37 -13.45 -18.33
C ALA A 227 35.69 -12.24 -19.24
N HIS A 228 34.68 -11.44 -19.56
CA HIS A 228 34.79 -10.25 -20.41
C HIS A 228 34.75 -8.93 -19.61
N GLY A 229 34.93 -8.96 -18.28
CA GLY A 229 34.89 -7.76 -17.43
C GLY A 229 33.51 -7.40 -16.87
N GLY A 230 32.55 -8.33 -16.92
CA GLY A 230 31.22 -8.19 -16.35
C GLY A 230 31.19 -7.85 -14.86
N SER A 231 30.47 -6.79 -14.48
CA SER A 231 30.27 -6.41 -13.08
C SER A 231 29.21 -7.25 -12.36
N ASP A 232 29.31 -7.40 -11.04
CA ASP A 232 28.28 -8.03 -10.19
C ASP A 232 27.10 -7.08 -9.84
N ARG A 233 26.97 -5.94 -10.53
CA ARG A 233 25.84 -5.03 -10.32
C ARG A 233 24.54 -5.68 -10.76
N ILE A 234 23.43 -5.46 -10.04
CA ILE A 234 22.08 -5.93 -10.44
C ILE A 234 21.73 -5.60 -11.90
N SER A 235 22.20 -4.46 -12.42
CA SER A 235 21.96 -4.06 -13.81
C SER A 235 22.56 -5.03 -14.84
N ASN A 236 23.51 -5.87 -14.43
CA ASN A 236 24.20 -6.88 -15.21
C ASN A 236 23.80 -8.32 -14.85
N LEU A 237 22.92 -8.52 -13.87
CA LEU A 237 22.55 -9.86 -13.39
C LEU A 237 21.10 -10.22 -13.76
N LEU A 238 20.90 -11.49 -14.13
CA LEU A 238 19.60 -12.10 -14.31
C LEU A 238 19.54 -13.51 -13.74
N ILE A 239 18.37 -14.14 -13.82
CA ILE A 239 18.18 -15.53 -13.41
C ILE A 239 17.94 -16.41 -14.65
N ALA A 240 18.67 -17.51 -14.75
CA ALA A 240 18.57 -18.47 -15.85
C ALA A 240 18.55 -19.91 -15.32
N CYS A 241 17.82 -20.82 -15.95
CA CYS A 241 17.93 -22.25 -15.62
C CYS A 241 19.33 -22.77 -16.00
N VAL A 242 19.74 -23.89 -15.39
CA VAL A 242 21.05 -24.50 -15.64
C VAL A 242 21.35 -24.67 -17.14
N PRO A 243 20.45 -25.25 -17.96
CA PRO A 243 20.71 -25.42 -19.40
C PRO A 243 20.94 -24.10 -20.14
N CYS A 244 20.11 -23.08 -19.89
CA CYS A 244 20.28 -21.80 -20.58
C CYS A 244 21.52 -21.04 -20.11
N ASN A 245 21.87 -21.12 -18.83
CA ASN A 245 23.07 -20.49 -18.31
C ASN A 245 24.33 -21.11 -18.92
N GLN A 246 24.38 -22.45 -18.98
CA GLN A 246 25.48 -23.18 -19.61
C GLN A 246 25.54 -22.94 -21.13
N ALA A 247 24.40 -22.95 -21.82
CA ALA A 247 24.35 -22.71 -23.26
C ALA A 247 24.80 -21.31 -23.66
N LYS A 248 24.55 -20.29 -22.82
CA LYS A 248 25.11 -18.96 -23.01
C LYS A 248 26.60 -18.93 -22.68
N GLY A 249 27.00 -19.53 -21.56
CA GLY A 249 28.38 -19.50 -21.09
C GLY A 249 28.93 -18.07 -20.99
N ASP A 250 30.07 -17.85 -21.62
CA ASP A 250 30.78 -16.58 -21.68
C ASP A 250 30.43 -15.71 -22.90
N GLN A 251 29.40 -16.09 -23.66
CA GLN A 251 28.90 -15.29 -24.77
C GLN A 251 28.22 -14.01 -24.27
N ARG A 252 28.35 -12.91 -25.02
CA ARG A 252 27.56 -11.71 -24.77
C ARG A 252 26.09 -12.01 -25.05
N ILE A 253 25.20 -11.38 -24.29
CA ILE A 253 23.76 -11.61 -24.44
C ILE A 253 23.24 -11.32 -25.86
N ASP A 254 23.89 -10.40 -26.57
CA ASP A 254 23.52 -10.00 -27.93
C ASP A 254 23.79 -11.13 -28.93
N ASP A 255 24.89 -11.85 -28.75
CA ASP A 255 25.29 -12.97 -29.62
C ASP A 255 24.40 -14.19 -29.33
N PHE A 256 24.21 -14.51 -28.04
CA PHE A 256 23.38 -15.63 -27.59
C PHE A 256 21.90 -15.49 -27.99
N LEU A 257 21.40 -14.26 -28.11
CA LEU A 257 20.02 -13.94 -28.48
C LEU A 257 19.90 -13.34 -29.89
N SER A 258 20.91 -13.49 -30.75
CA SER A 258 20.91 -12.98 -32.14
C SER A 258 19.65 -13.41 -32.93
N GLY A 259 19.23 -14.67 -32.79
CA GLY A 259 17.98 -15.19 -33.38
C GLY A 259 16.68 -14.86 -32.62
N ARG A 260 16.75 -14.12 -31.51
CA ARG A 260 15.60 -13.82 -30.61
C ARG A 260 15.55 -12.33 -30.18
N PRO A 261 15.43 -11.39 -31.13
CA PRO A 261 15.53 -9.94 -30.83
C PRO A 261 14.42 -9.42 -29.91
N ALA A 262 13.19 -9.95 -30.02
CA ALA A 262 12.08 -9.56 -29.15
C ALA A 262 12.35 -9.89 -27.67
N LEU A 263 12.96 -11.06 -27.42
CA LEU A 263 13.35 -11.49 -26.07
C LEU A 263 14.48 -10.61 -25.52
N LEU A 264 15.48 -10.28 -26.34
CA LEU A 264 16.57 -9.38 -25.96
C LEU A 264 16.05 -7.99 -25.56
N VAL A 265 15.09 -7.43 -26.29
CA VAL A 265 14.43 -6.16 -25.95
C VAL A 265 13.70 -6.25 -24.61
N ARG A 266 12.95 -7.34 -24.38
CA ARG A 266 12.28 -7.60 -23.09
C ARG A 266 13.26 -7.68 -21.94
N ILE A 267 14.34 -8.45 -22.07
CA ILE A 267 15.39 -8.61 -21.05
C ILE A 267 16.06 -7.27 -20.75
N ARG A 268 16.50 -6.53 -21.77
CA ARG A 268 17.12 -5.20 -21.60
C ARG A 268 16.17 -4.20 -20.92
N ARG A 269 14.89 -4.22 -21.27
CA ARG A 269 13.87 -3.40 -20.59
C ARG A 269 13.73 -3.78 -19.12
N GLN A 270 13.69 -5.07 -18.81
CA GLN A 270 13.55 -5.59 -17.45
C GLN A 270 14.80 -5.29 -16.59
N LEU A 271 16.00 -5.40 -17.17
CA LEU A 271 17.28 -5.02 -16.52
C LEU A 271 17.31 -3.53 -16.15
N ARG A 272 16.85 -2.66 -17.06
CA ARG A 272 16.76 -1.20 -16.88
C ARG A 272 15.64 -0.76 -15.93
N THR A 273 14.77 -1.67 -15.49
CA THR A 273 13.71 -1.34 -14.53
C THR A 273 14.34 -0.79 -13.25
N PRO A 274 14.13 0.50 -12.92
CA PRO A 274 14.82 1.10 -11.80
C PRO A 274 14.29 0.52 -10.49
N LEU A 275 15.20 0.27 -9.53
CA LEU A 275 14.92 -0.33 -8.23
C LEU A 275 14.12 0.56 -7.26
N ARG A 276 13.44 1.59 -7.78
CA ARG A 276 12.81 2.65 -6.97
C ARG A 276 11.77 2.09 -6.00
N ASP A 277 11.01 1.10 -6.44
CA ASP A 277 9.92 0.55 -5.65
C ASP A 277 10.44 -0.37 -4.53
N ALA A 278 11.38 -1.27 -4.86
CA ALA A 278 12.08 -2.10 -3.88
C ALA A 278 12.91 -1.25 -2.89
N ALA A 279 13.71 -0.29 -3.38
CA ALA A 279 14.50 0.61 -2.54
C ALA A 279 13.62 1.34 -1.53
N ALA A 280 12.46 1.79 -1.99
CA ALA A 280 11.55 2.53 -1.15
C ALA A 280 10.85 1.65 -0.10
N MET A 281 10.57 0.38 -0.41
CA MET A 281 10.06 -0.58 0.60
C MET A 281 11.12 -0.92 1.65
N ASN A 282 12.35 -1.20 1.22
CA ASN A 282 13.45 -1.51 2.12
C ASN A 282 13.83 -0.32 3.02
N ALA A 283 13.85 0.89 2.48
CA ALA A 283 14.10 2.10 3.27
C ALA A 283 13.00 2.40 4.31
N THR A 284 11.77 1.89 4.12
CA THR A 284 10.68 2.06 5.09
C THR A 284 10.49 0.87 6.03
N ARG A 285 11.16 -0.26 5.80
CA ARG A 285 10.86 -1.54 6.50
C ARG A 285 11.02 -1.42 8.02
N ASN A 286 12.16 -0.91 8.48
CA ASN A 286 12.46 -0.80 9.91
C ASN A 286 11.54 0.23 10.56
N ARG A 287 11.37 1.37 9.89
CA ARG A 287 10.49 2.44 10.36
C ARG A 287 9.05 1.96 10.55
N LEU A 288 8.51 1.22 9.58
CA LEU A 288 7.16 0.69 9.65
C LEU A 288 7.01 -0.29 10.82
N MET A 289 7.96 -1.22 11.00
CA MET A 289 7.94 -2.15 12.13
C MET A 289 7.96 -1.40 13.47
N THR A 290 8.91 -0.46 13.64
CA THR A 290 9.01 0.35 14.87
C THR A 290 7.73 1.14 15.14
N ASP A 291 7.19 1.84 14.12
CA ASP A 291 5.98 2.64 14.30
C ASP A 291 4.74 1.77 14.61
N LEU A 292 4.67 0.53 14.08
CA LEU A 292 3.60 -0.41 14.40
C LEU A 292 3.74 -0.98 15.81
N SER A 293 4.96 -1.23 16.29
CA SER A 293 5.18 -1.69 17.67
C SER A 293 4.69 -0.68 18.72
N LEU A 294 4.65 0.62 18.37
CA LEU A 294 4.07 1.66 19.24
C LEU A 294 2.54 1.54 19.42
N THR A 295 1.88 0.63 18.71
CA THR A 295 0.45 0.34 18.94
C THR A 295 0.20 -0.46 20.22
N GLY A 296 1.24 -1.07 20.80
CA GLY A 296 1.15 -1.94 21.97
C GLY A 296 0.72 -3.38 21.66
N LEU A 297 0.50 -3.72 20.39
CA LEU A 297 0.19 -5.10 19.96
C LEU A 297 1.46 -5.82 19.51
N PRO A 298 1.54 -7.16 19.64
CA PRO A 298 2.59 -7.96 19.01
C PRO A 298 2.67 -7.70 17.50
N VAL A 299 3.89 -7.45 17.00
CA VAL A 299 4.15 -7.22 15.58
C VAL A 299 5.14 -8.26 15.06
N LEU A 300 4.68 -9.11 14.14
CA LEU A 300 5.42 -10.24 13.60
C LEU A 300 5.82 -9.98 12.14
N GLY A 301 7.11 -10.10 11.83
CA GLY A 301 7.65 -9.90 10.49
C GLY A 301 7.78 -11.22 9.71
N TRP A 302 7.39 -11.22 8.44
CA TRP A 302 7.42 -12.40 7.56
C TRP A 302 8.14 -12.10 6.24
N SER A 303 8.71 -13.13 5.60
CA SER A 303 9.39 -12.95 4.31
C SER A 303 8.40 -12.95 3.15
N GLY A 304 8.67 -12.15 2.11
CA GLY A 304 7.85 -12.15 0.90
C GLY A 304 7.88 -13.47 0.11
N ALA A 305 8.95 -14.25 0.27
CA ALA A 305 9.01 -15.62 -0.28
C ALA A 305 7.92 -16.51 0.32
N ARG A 306 7.68 -16.40 1.65
CA ARG A 306 6.60 -17.14 2.33
C ARG A 306 5.23 -16.67 1.86
N THR A 307 5.02 -15.37 1.72
CA THR A 307 3.76 -14.81 1.17
C THR A 307 3.48 -15.38 -0.22
N LYS A 308 4.49 -15.37 -1.11
CA LYS A 308 4.37 -15.93 -2.46
C LYS A 308 4.05 -17.42 -2.43
N TRP A 309 4.76 -18.21 -1.61
CA TRP A 309 4.52 -19.64 -1.45
C TRP A 309 3.07 -19.92 -1.02
N ASN A 310 2.62 -19.25 0.04
CA ASN A 310 1.25 -19.38 0.54
C ASN A 310 0.21 -19.04 -0.52
N ARG A 311 0.43 -17.96 -1.29
CA ARG A 311 -0.49 -17.57 -2.37
C ARG A 311 -0.56 -18.61 -3.48
N GLY A 312 0.59 -19.19 -3.86
CA GLY A 312 0.66 -20.26 -4.85
C GLY A 312 -0.04 -21.54 -4.40
N ALA A 313 0.20 -21.97 -3.15
CA ALA A 313 -0.43 -23.16 -2.57
C ALA A 313 -1.96 -23.03 -2.46
N LEU A 314 -2.48 -21.81 -2.32
CA LEU A 314 -3.92 -21.53 -2.21
C LEU A 314 -4.59 -21.18 -3.57
N ASP A 315 -3.83 -21.22 -4.68
CA ASP A 315 -4.27 -20.79 -6.02
C ASP A 315 -4.96 -19.41 -6.04
N LEU A 316 -4.43 -18.48 -5.24
CA LEU A 316 -4.99 -17.13 -5.13
C LEU A 316 -4.38 -16.20 -6.20
N PRO A 317 -5.21 -15.37 -6.87
CA PRO A 317 -4.73 -14.43 -7.88
C PRO A 317 -3.84 -13.38 -7.22
N LYS A 318 -2.95 -12.77 -8.02
CA LYS A 318 -2.07 -11.71 -7.51
C LYS A 318 -2.87 -10.43 -7.27
N SER A 319 -2.89 -9.97 -6.03
CA SER A 319 -3.35 -8.64 -5.63
C SER A 319 -2.67 -8.28 -4.30
N HIS A 320 -2.57 -6.98 -3.99
CA HIS A 320 -2.02 -6.55 -2.70
C HIS A 320 -2.79 -7.12 -1.50
N THR A 321 -4.11 -7.25 -1.64
CA THR A 321 -5.02 -7.73 -0.59
C THR A 321 -4.97 -9.25 -0.40
N PHE A 322 -4.77 -10.02 -1.48
CA PHE A 322 -4.49 -11.46 -1.38
C PHE A 322 -3.08 -11.73 -0.86
N ASP A 323 -2.08 -10.98 -1.30
CA ASP A 323 -0.72 -11.06 -0.76
C ASP A 323 -0.78 -10.79 0.77
N ALA A 324 -1.49 -9.74 1.22
CA ALA A 324 -1.72 -9.48 2.64
C ALA A 324 -2.40 -10.64 3.38
N LEU A 325 -3.39 -11.30 2.79
CA LEU A 325 -4.09 -12.46 3.38
C LEU A 325 -3.12 -13.65 3.58
N CYS A 326 -2.15 -13.79 2.68
CA CYS A 326 -1.14 -14.84 2.67
C CYS A 326 0.08 -14.55 3.55
N VAL A 327 0.25 -13.34 4.09
CA VAL A 327 1.33 -13.02 5.04
C VAL A 327 1.20 -13.89 6.28
N GLY A 328 2.28 -14.46 6.79
CA GLY A 328 2.30 -15.29 8.01
C GLY A 328 2.49 -16.80 7.75
N VAL A 329 2.44 -17.59 8.83
CA VAL A 329 2.50 -19.06 8.72
C VAL A 329 1.16 -19.60 8.24
N ILE A 330 1.20 -20.54 7.30
CA ILE A 330 0.11 -21.45 6.95
C ILE A 330 0.78 -22.80 6.74
N ASN A 331 0.45 -23.79 7.58
CA ASN A 331 1.00 -25.13 7.47
C ASN A 331 0.14 -25.97 6.50
N HIS A 332 0.42 -25.85 5.21
CA HIS A 332 -0.35 -26.57 4.17
C HIS A 332 -0.23 -28.09 4.30
N GLU A 333 0.91 -28.60 4.80
CA GLU A 333 1.12 -30.04 5.03
C GLU A 333 0.21 -30.58 6.13
N ALA A 334 -0.04 -29.78 7.18
CA ALA A 334 -1.01 -30.09 8.22
C ALA A 334 -2.46 -29.73 7.83
N GLY A 335 -2.73 -29.43 6.55
CA GLY A 335 -4.06 -29.08 6.04
C GLY A 335 -4.55 -27.66 6.41
N HIS A 336 -3.70 -26.81 7.00
CA HIS A 336 -4.09 -25.43 7.31
C HIS A 336 -4.31 -24.65 6.01
N SER A 337 -5.38 -23.86 5.96
CA SER A 337 -5.78 -23.19 4.73
C SER A 337 -6.47 -21.86 4.97
N VAL A 338 -6.64 -21.08 3.89
CA VAL A 338 -7.52 -19.92 3.87
C VAL A 338 -8.86 -20.36 3.30
N VAL A 339 -9.87 -20.49 4.17
CA VAL A 339 -11.20 -21.01 3.79
C VAL A 339 -12.16 -19.91 3.34
N ARG A 340 -11.81 -18.64 3.55
CA ARG A 340 -12.64 -17.49 3.15
C ARG A 340 -11.78 -16.28 2.84
N HIS A 341 -12.09 -15.62 1.73
CA HIS A 341 -11.59 -14.29 1.41
C HIS A 341 -12.76 -13.34 1.10
N PRO A 342 -12.62 -12.03 1.36
CA PRO A 342 -13.66 -11.06 1.02
C PRO A 342 -13.75 -10.89 -0.51
N PHE A 343 -14.98 -10.86 -1.04
CA PHE A 343 -15.23 -10.55 -2.46
C PHE A 343 -15.10 -9.06 -2.77
N GLN A 344 -15.29 -8.21 -1.77
CA GLN A 344 -15.19 -6.76 -1.89
C GLN A 344 -14.04 -6.23 -1.04
N ILE A 345 -13.28 -5.31 -1.60
CA ILE A 345 -12.27 -4.56 -0.88
C ILE A 345 -12.65 -3.11 -0.71
N MET A 346 -12.13 -2.52 0.36
CA MET A 346 -12.21 -1.09 0.55
C MET A 346 -10.92 -0.42 0.09
N THR A 347 -10.99 0.29 -1.03
CA THR A 347 -9.90 1.16 -1.46
C THR A 347 -9.83 2.38 -0.54
N VAL A 348 -8.68 2.59 0.11
CA VAL A 348 -8.40 3.73 0.97
C VAL A 348 -7.34 4.60 0.28
N THR A 349 -7.78 5.64 -0.43
CA THR A 349 -6.86 6.51 -1.18
C THR A 349 -6.43 7.72 -0.35
N ALA A 350 -5.13 7.89 -0.12
CA ALA A 350 -4.61 9.04 0.61
C ALA A 350 -4.73 10.34 -0.21
N THR A 351 -5.71 11.19 0.12
CA THR A 351 -5.91 12.50 -0.54
C THR A 351 -5.18 13.64 0.18
N GLY A 352 -4.97 13.47 1.49
CA GLY A 352 -4.42 14.48 2.41
C GLY A 352 -5.39 15.58 2.82
N ARG A 353 -4.89 16.52 3.64
CA ARG A 353 -5.69 17.54 4.35
C ARG A 353 -5.49 18.97 3.82
N GLY A 354 -5.43 19.10 2.50
CA GLY A 354 -5.21 20.36 1.79
C GLY A 354 -3.76 20.61 1.37
N THR A 355 -3.45 21.88 1.08
CA THR A 355 -2.13 22.34 0.58
C THR A 355 -1.50 23.33 1.54
N TYR A 356 -0.17 23.24 1.71
CA TYR A 356 0.63 24.25 2.41
C TYR A 356 0.95 25.47 1.52
N ALA A 357 0.98 25.27 0.21
CA ALA A 357 1.22 26.37 -0.72
C ALA A 357 -0.02 27.26 -0.78
N ARG A 358 0.14 28.52 -0.37
CA ARG A 358 -0.91 29.55 -0.40
C ARG A 358 -0.99 30.32 -1.71
N THR A 359 -0.02 30.11 -2.59
CA THR A 359 0.01 30.77 -3.89
C THR A 359 0.15 29.69 -4.95
N ARG A 360 -0.79 29.62 -5.89
CA ARG A 360 -0.64 28.79 -7.09
C ARG A 360 -0.03 29.64 -8.19
N PRO A 361 1.10 29.22 -8.76
CA PRO A 361 1.61 29.86 -9.95
C PRO A 361 0.84 29.43 -11.20
N ASP A 362 0.96 30.18 -12.27
CA ASP A 362 0.63 29.75 -13.63
C ASP A 362 1.65 28.73 -14.18
N ARG A 363 1.48 28.32 -15.45
CA ARG A 363 2.42 27.41 -16.13
C ARG A 363 3.84 27.99 -16.24
N PHE A 364 3.97 29.32 -16.16
CA PHE A 364 5.21 30.06 -16.21
C PHE A 364 5.71 30.45 -14.82
N GLY A 365 5.23 29.86 -13.73
CA GLY A 365 5.75 30.11 -12.39
C GLY A 365 5.37 31.44 -11.75
N PHE A 366 4.55 32.28 -12.40
CA PHE A 366 4.10 33.57 -11.85
C PHE A 366 2.91 33.39 -10.91
N PRO A 367 2.86 34.07 -9.75
CA PRO A 367 1.72 34.03 -8.84
C PRO A 367 0.39 34.37 -9.53
N ARG A 368 -0.57 33.44 -9.54
CA ARG A 368 -1.90 33.67 -10.13
C ARG A 368 -3.03 33.65 -9.11
N LEU A 369 -3.04 32.66 -8.21
CA LEU A 369 -4.14 32.47 -7.27
C LEU A 369 -3.62 32.43 -5.84
N ARG A 370 -4.17 33.29 -4.97
CA ARG A 370 -3.93 33.27 -3.52
C ARG A 370 -5.02 32.46 -2.83
N LEU A 371 -4.64 31.39 -2.15
CA LEU A 371 -5.55 30.54 -1.40
C LEU A 371 -5.80 31.13 0.00
N PRO A 372 -7.06 31.06 0.49
CA PRO A 372 -7.44 31.57 1.81
C PRO A 372 -6.68 30.83 2.92
N ARG A 373 -6.49 31.50 4.06
CA ARG A 373 -5.91 30.89 5.26
C ARG A 373 -6.90 29.93 5.93
N THR A 374 -8.17 30.31 5.95
CA THR A 374 -9.23 29.59 6.64
C THR A 374 -9.71 28.41 5.80
N LYS A 375 -9.55 27.19 6.35
CA LYS A 375 -10.01 25.95 5.71
C LYS A 375 -11.50 25.67 5.96
N LEU A 376 -12.03 26.16 7.07
CA LEU A 376 -13.43 26.08 7.42
C LEU A 376 -14.18 27.25 6.80
N GLN A 377 -15.30 26.96 6.15
CA GLN A 377 -16.21 27.92 5.55
C GLN A 377 -17.62 27.52 5.98
N HIS A 378 -18.33 28.41 6.68
CA HIS A 378 -19.69 28.17 7.18
C HIS A 378 -19.83 26.85 7.99
N GLY A 379 -18.79 26.49 8.75
CA GLY A 379 -18.77 25.24 9.55
C GLY A 379 -18.35 23.98 8.79
N PHE A 380 -18.04 24.07 7.49
CA PHE A 380 -17.63 22.94 6.63
C PHE A 380 -16.20 23.08 6.11
N GLN A 381 -15.56 21.94 5.83
CA GLN A 381 -14.25 21.88 5.18
C GLN A 381 -14.31 21.06 3.89
N THR A 382 -13.52 21.46 2.88
CA THR A 382 -13.38 20.66 1.66
C THR A 382 -12.92 19.24 1.99
N GLY A 383 -13.69 18.26 1.51
CA GLY A 383 -13.50 16.84 1.76
C GLY A 383 -14.44 16.26 2.81
N ASP A 384 -15.18 17.09 3.56
CA ASP A 384 -16.22 16.62 4.48
C ASP A 384 -17.27 15.84 3.69
N PHE A 385 -17.74 14.73 4.28
CA PHE A 385 -18.84 13.95 3.72
C PHE A 385 -20.15 14.50 4.25
N VAL A 386 -21.03 14.88 3.33
CA VAL A 386 -22.25 15.64 3.62
C VAL A 386 -23.45 15.03 2.92
N ARG A 387 -24.63 15.38 3.42
CA ARG A 387 -25.93 15.21 2.74
C ARG A 387 -26.47 16.59 2.41
N ALA A 388 -26.96 16.80 1.20
CA ALA A 388 -27.73 17.97 0.82
C ALA A 388 -29.14 17.57 0.43
N THR A 389 -30.12 18.34 0.89
CA THR A 389 -31.53 18.13 0.55
C THR A 389 -32.06 19.39 -0.11
N LEU A 390 -32.38 19.29 -1.40
CA LEU A 390 -32.86 20.39 -2.23
C LEU A 390 -34.32 20.16 -2.57
N ARG A 391 -35.17 21.18 -2.35
CA ARG A 391 -36.62 21.12 -2.55
C ARG A 391 -37.07 21.54 -3.95
N SER A 392 -36.18 22.14 -4.75
CA SER A 392 -36.48 22.63 -6.09
C SER A 392 -35.21 22.86 -6.90
N GLY A 393 -35.39 23.03 -8.22
CA GLY A 393 -34.34 23.36 -9.17
C GLY A 393 -33.65 22.14 -9.79
N ARG A 394 -32.64 22.38 -10.62
CA ARG A 394 -31.95 21.34 -11.41
C ARG A 394 -31.49 20.11 -10.61
N TYR A 395 -31.15 20.31 -9.34
CA TYR A 395 -30.62 19.26 -8.47
C TYR A 395 -31.61 18.92 -7.35
N GLU A 396 -32.91 19.05 -7.56
CA GLU A 396 -33.93 18.61 -6.60
C GLU A 396 -33.67 17.18 -6.09
N GLY A 397 -33.96 16.94 -4.82
CA GLY A 397 -33.75 15.66 -4.15
C GLY A 397 -32.60 15.65 -3.14
N THR A 398 -32.24 14.45 -2.70
CA THR A 398 -31.24 14.22 -1.65
C THR A 398 -29.93 13.70 -2.24
N HIS A 399 -28.84 14.43 -1.99
CA HIS A 399 -27.52 14.15 -2.55
C HIS A 399 -26.51 13.90 -1.44
N THR A 400 -25.73 12.83 -1.52
CA THR A 400 -24.66 12.54 -0.56
C THR A 400 -23.32 12.51 -1.26
N GLY A 401 -22.28 13.10 -0.65
CA GLY A 401 -20.98 13.17 -1.29
C GLY A 401 -19.98 14.01 -0.52
N ARG A 402 -18.81 14.22 -1.14
CA ARG A 402 -17.78 15.09 -0.58
C ARG A 402 -18.00 16.53 -0.99
N VAL A 403 -17.98 17.42 -0.02
CA VAL A 403 -18.15 18.86 -0.26
C VAL A 403 -16.84 19.50 -0.68
N ALA A 404 -16.91 20.43 -1.63
CA ALA A 404 -15.89 21.40 -1.94
C ALA A 404 -16.42 22.78 -1.55
N VAL A 405 -15.83 23.36 -0.50
CA VAL A 405 -16.34 24.59 0.11
C VAL A 405 -15.80 25.83 -0.59
N ARG A 406 -16.56 26.92 -0.51
CA ARG A 406 -16.22 28.25 -1.07
C ARG A 406 -16.56 29.33 -0.05
N ALA A 407 -15.86 30.47 -0.10
CA ALA A 407 -16.16 31.59 0.80
C ALA A 407 -17.61 32.10 0.64
N SER A 408 -18.16 32.01 -0.57
CA SER A 408 -19.53 32.46 -0.89
C SER A 408 -20.66 31.68 -0.20
N GLY A 409 -20.36 30.58 0.51
CA GLY A 409 -21.40 29.73 1.13
C GLY A 409 -22.15 28.84 0.14
N ARG A 410 -21.80 28.87 -1.15
CA ARG A 410 -22.31 27.97 -2.19
C ARG A 410 -21.27 26.91 -2.52
N PHE A 411 -21.57 25.65 -2.23
CA PHE A 411 -20.64 24.53 -2.29
C PHE A 411 -20.95 23.58 -3.44
N ASN A 412 -19.95 22.81 -3.85
CA ASN A 412 -20.12 21.71 -4.79
C ASN A 412 -20.05 20.39 -4.03
N ILE A 413 -20.90 19.43 -4.37
CA ILE A 413 -20.94 18.10 -3.76
C ILE A 413 -20.62 17.08 -4.83
N LYS A 414 -19.59 16.26 -4.61
CA LYS A 414 -19.13 15.23 -5.55
C LYS A 414 -19.44 13.83 -5.03
N LYS A 415 -20.06 12.99 -5.86
CA LYS A 415 -20.31 11.56 -5.62
C LYS A 415 -19.94 10.76 -6.87
N GLY A 416 -18.83 10.02 -6.83
CA GLY A 416 -18.30 9.40 -8.05
C GLY A 416 -18.05 10.47 -9.12
N ASP A 417 -18.62 10.29 -10.30
CA ASP A 417 -18.56 11.25 -11.41
C ASP A 417 -19.66 12.31 -11.36
N ALA A 418 -20.70 12.11 -10.54
CA ALA A 418 -21.76 13.09 -10.37
C ALA A 418 -21.27 14.30 -9.56
N LEU A 419 -21.63 15.49 -10.05
CA LEU A 419 -21.30 16.77 -9.44
C LEU A 419 -22.56 17.64 -9.31
N VAL A 420 -22.95 17.89 -8.06
CA VAL A 420 -24.00 18.83 -7.71
C VAL A 420 -23.36 20.17 -7.40
N GLN A 421 -23.70 21.22 -8.14
CA GLN A 421 -23.01 22.50 -8.06
C GLN A 421 -23.85 23.57 -7.35
N GLY A 422 -23.16 24.47 -6.65
CA GLY A 422 -23.77 25.70 -6.16
C GLY A 422 -24.82 25.53 -5.06
N VAL A 423 -24.72 24.47 -4.24
CA VAL A 423 -25.63 24.19 -3.11
C VAL A 423 -25.35 25.16 -1.96
N HIS A 424 -26.36 25.88 -1.50
CA HIS A 424 -26.21 26.78 -0.36
C HIS A 424 -26.00 25.99 0.95
N HIS A 425 -25.07 26.43 1.80
CA HIS A 425 -24.61 25.68 2.99
C HIS A 425 -25.74 25.33 3.98
N ARG A 426 -26.82 26.11 4.04
CA ARG A 426 -27.99 25.86 4.91
C ARG A 426 -28.76 24.59 4.53
N HIS A 427 -28.63 24.12 3.29
CA HIS A 427 -29.26 22.88 2.82
C HIS A 427 -28.34 21.67 3.00
N ILE A 428 -27.18 21.85 3.65
CA ILE A 428 -26.15 20.83 3.78
C ILE A 428 -26.05 20.40 5.25
N GLN A 429 -26.12 19.09 5.47
CA GLN A 429 -25.88 18.46 6.75
C GLN A 429 -24.53 17.74 6.71
N LEU A 430 -23.69 18.01 7.71
CA LEU A 430 -22.44 17.27 7.90
C LEU A 430 -22.75 15.86 8.37
N LEU A 431 -22.24 14.85 7.65
CA LEU A 431 -22.33 13.45 8.08
C LEU A 431 -21.02 12.94 8.66
N GLN A 432 -19.88 13.36 8.13
CA GLN A 432 -18.56 12.95 8.60
C GLN A 432 -17.49 13.97 8.19
N ARG A 433 -16.58 14.30 9.11
CA ARG A 433 -15.43 15.19 8.83
C ARG A 433 -14.38 14.52 7.93
N ALA A 434 -13.72 15.34 7.12
CA ALA A 434 -12.59 14.94 6.29
C ALA A 434 -11.40 14.48 7.16
N ASP A 435 -10.90 13.28 6.93
CA ASP A 435 -9.76 12.74 7.66
C ASP A 435 -8.47 12.63 6.82
N GLY A 436 -8.56 12.98 5.54
CA GLY A 436 -7.46 12.95 4.58
C GLY A 436 -7.41 11.71 3.70
N TYR A 437 -8.44 10.86 3.73
CA TYR A 437 -8.56 9.68 2.89
C TYR A 437 -9.84 9.73 2.06
N ALA A 438 -9.84 9.09 0.90
CA ALA A 438 -11.01 8.73 0.12
C ALA A 438 -11.26 7.24 0.22
N TYR A 439 -12.52 6.87 0.40
CA TYR A 439 -12.96 5.50 0.61
C TYR A 439 -13.89 5.11 -0.54
N ALA A 440 -13.66 3.94 -1.12
CA ALA A 440 -14.51 3.34 -2.13
C ALA A 440 -14.56 1.82 -1.91
N ILE A 441 -15.66 1.20 -2.30
CA ILE A 441 -15.76 -0.26 -2.37
C ILE A 441 -15.47 -0.65 -3.82
N ALA A 442 -14.62 -1.65 -4.01
CA ALA A 442 -14.34 -2.26 -5.29
C ALA A 442 -14.46 -3.78 -5.15
N GLU A 443 -14.73 -4.47 -6.25
CA GLU A 443 -14.61 -5.93 -6.28
C GLU A 443 -13.14 -6.32 -6.21
N GLU A 444 -12.88 -7.39 -5.47
CA GLU A 444 -11.57 -8.03 -5.45
C GLU A 444 -11.38 -8.76 -6.78
N THR A 445 -10.90 -8.00 -7.77
CA THR A 445 -10.71 -8.51 -9.12
C THR A 445 -9.49 -9.43 -9.18
N ARG A 446 -9.68 -10.63 -9.74
CA ARG A 446 -8.61 -11.47 -10.26
C ARG A 446 -7.90 -10.65 -11.34
N SER A 447 -6.78 -10.01 -11.04
CA SER A 447 -5.90 -9.57 -12.12
C SER A 447 -5.42 -10.86 -12.81
N ARG A 448 -6.01 -11.18 -13.98
CA ARG A 448 -5.45 -12.23 -14.83
C ARG A 448 -4.04 -11.76 -15.23
N PRO A 449 -3.02 -12.62 -15.09
CA PRO A 449 -1.63 -12.26 -15.34
C PRO A 449 -1.40 -11.72 -16.76
#